data_AF-A0A942DUH9-F1
#
_entry.id   AF-A0A942DUH9-F1
#
_cell.length_a   1.000
_cell.length_b   1.000
_cell.length_c   1.000
_cell.angle_alpha   90.00
_cell.angle_beta   90.00
_cell.angle_gamma   90.00
#
_symmetry.space_group_name_H-M   'P 1'
#
loop_
_entity.id
_entity.type
_entity.pdbx_description
1 polymer ?
#
loop_
_entity_poly.entity_id
_entity_poly.type
_entity_poly.pdbx_seq_one_letter_code
_entity_poly.pdbx_strand_id
1 'polypeptide(L)'
;MKRYMHYLYLLVLWLSHTIAYDAYVIVPVADLVGEPLASPTSYTTIPLSGDQTICRRLHQLLYHDRVRVLEIRNKQAHIELPTVFYKTHGSNKRESTFWTAQAYLLPADEIQGDLHQLPLQASYQTWQAKRNNEQPIVTLAHPYHDHLHDIRFSAGTQFVRVPANDKTQDRIKVYLLDPATKRIRYTHLPANLCLTTNSQNSPQTCINLFIHLIRSWITNASPTGHIPYVWGGTSVGSPTKGSIKRCSKKKGASWYESARNRQSTQTGCDCSGLIMRAAQIAGIPYFFKNSYTATCYLKAVGPTQPLAQGDIIWVPGHVMIVADMSKNSLFEARSHDHGYGKLQEIALGDVFKGIPTYQALLHAYEKKIPLERIDKAGVVKDHFPSFKLLSLASAWDNLYTR
;
A
#
# COMPACT_ATOMS: atom_id res chain seq x y z
N MET A 1 -18.49 20.89 48.87
CA MET A 1 -17.16 20.80 48.21
C MET A 1 -16.82 19.41 47.64
N LYS A 2 -16.82 18.31 48.41
CA LYS A 2 -16.39 16.98 47.92
C LYS A 2 -17.16 16.42 46.70
N ARG A 3 -18.48 16.64 46.60
CA ARG A 3 -19.28 16.23 45.43
C ARG A 3 -18.91 17.00 44.15
N TYR A 4 -18.63 18.30 44.26
CA TYR A 4 -18.20 19.13 43.12
C TYR A 4 -16.82 18.73 42.59
N MET A 5 -15.89 18.35 43.46
CA MET A 5 -14.60 17.80 43.02
C MET A 5 -14.75 16.46 42.28
N HIS A 6 -15.71 15.62 42.66
CA HIS A 6 -15.94 14.35 41.97
C HIS A 6 -16.55 14.56 40.57
N TYR A 7 -17.49 15.50 40.42
CA TYR A 7 -18.00 15.90 39.11
C TYR A 7 -16.94 16.59 38.25
N LEU A 8 -16.08 17.42 38.83
CA LEU A 8 -14.96 18.04 38.10
C LEU A 8 -13.93 16.99 37.66
N TYR A 9 -13.64 15.99 38.49
CA TYR A 9 -12.73 14.90 38.14
C TYR A 9 -13.32 14.00 37.05
N LEU A 10 -14.61 13.66 37.14
CA LEU A 10 -15.31 12.96 36.08
C LEU A 10 -15.40 13.79 34.81
N LEU A 11 -15.65 15.10 34.88
CA LEU A 11 -15.66 16.01 33.74
C LEU A 11 -14.27 16.16 33.10
N VAL A 12 -13.19 16.20 33.88
CA VAL A 12 -11.81 16.23 33.36
C VAL A 12 -11.43 14.89 32.72
N LEU A 13 -11.85 13.76 33.31
CA LEU A 13 -11.71 12.43 32.70
C LEU A 13 -12.60 12.26 31.45
N TRP A 14 -13.73 12.96 31.38
CA TRP A 14 -14.61 12.97 30.21
C TRP A 14 -14.13 13.97 29.15
N LEU A 15 -13.49 15.08 29.53
CA LEU A 15 -12.87 16.05 28.64
C LEU A 15 -11.49 15.61 28.15
N SER A 16 -10.90 14.56 28.73
CA SER A 16 -9.75 13.87 28.15
C SER A 16 -10.10 13.02 26.91
N HIS A 17 -11.25 13.28 26.26
CA HIS A 17 -11.37 13.01 24.84
C HIS A 17 -10.22 13.75 24.16
N THR A 18 -9.22 12.99 23.75
CA THR A 18 -8.06 13.51 23.02
C THR A 18 -8.57 14.28 21.81
N ILE A 19 -8.35 15.60 21.81
CA ILE A 19 -8.63 16.44 20.65
C ILE A 19 -7.86 15.84 19.49
N ALA A 20 -8.55 15.57 18.39
CA ALA A 20 -7.90 14.99 17.22
C ALA A 20 -6.79 15.91 16.70
N TYR A 21 -5.63 15.35 16.36
CA TYR A 21 -4.46 16.09 15.92
C TYR A 21 -3.78 15.39 14.74
N ASP A 22 -2.94 16.12 14.01
CA ASP A 22 -2.20 15.55 12.89
C ASP A 22 -0.83 15.06 13.36
N ALA A 23 -0.38 13.95 12.78
CA ALA A 23 0.93 13.37 13.07
C ALA A 23 1.59 12.85 11.79
N TYR A 24 2.91 12.68 11.84
CA TYR A 24 3.70 12.09 10.77
C TYR A 24 4.28 10.76 11.19
N VAL A 25 4.33 9.81 10.26
CA VAL A 25 4.98 8.52 10.47
C VAL A 25 6.49 8.69 10.47
N ILE A 26 7.13 8.22 11.54
CA ILE A 26 8.56 8.37 11.79
C ILE A 26 9.36 7.07 11.72
N VAL A 27 8.71 5.97 11.36
CA VAL A 27 9.37 4.68 11.10
C VAL A 27 9.31 4.34 9.61
N PRO A 28 10.27 3.56 9.08
CA PRO A 28 10.25 3.06 7.71
C PRO A 28 8.90 2.60 7.19
N VAL A 29 8.26 1.71 7.95
CA VAL A 29 6.97 1.09 7.65
C VAL A 29 6.26 0.84 8.97
N ALA A 30 4.99 1.23 9.06
CA ALA A 30 4.13 1.02 10.22
C ALA A 30 2.92 0.16 9.85
N ASP A 31 2.71 -0.94 10.57
CA ASP A 31 1.54 -1.80 10.35
C ASP A 31 0.27 -1.18 10.91
N LEU A 32 -0.82 -1.34 10.16
CA LEU A 32 -2.16 -0.92 10.53
C LEU A 32 -3.09 -2.13 10.67
N VAL A 33 -3.95 -2.10 11.67
CA VAL A 33 -4.92 -3.17 11.99
C VAL A 33 -6.31 -2.59 12.24
N GLY A 34 -7.35 -3.44 12.19
CA GLY A 34 -8.74 -2.99 12.40
C GLY A 34 -9.10 -2.72 13.87
N GLU A 35 -8.37 -3.33 14.80
CA GLU A 35 -8.57 -3.16 16.24
C GLU A 35 -7.22 -3.23 16.96
N PRO A 36 -7.08 -2.59 18.14
CA PRO A 36 -5.85 -2.61 18.91
C PRO A 36 -5.32 -4.03 19.13
N LEU A 37 -4.00 -4.19 19.06
CA LEU A 37 -3.32 -5.43 19.43
C LEU A 37 -3.15 -5.51 20.95
N ALA A 38 -2.78 -6.68 21.44
CA ALA A 38 -2.52 -6.90 22.87
C ALA A 38 -1.42 -5.98 23.43
N SER A 39 -0.42 -5.63 22.61
CA SER A 39 0.66 -4.72 22.95
C SER A 39 1.09 -3.89 21.74
N PRO A 40 1.54 -2.62 21.92
CA PRO A 40 2.17 -1.83 20.85
C PRO A 40 3.39 -2.53 20.20
N THR A 41 4.08 -3.41 20.92
CA THR A 41 5.23 -4.15 20.33
C THR A 41 4.79 -5.23 19.35
N SER A 42 3.54 -5.71 19.44
CA SER A 42 3.01 -6.79 18.60
C SER A 42 2.91 -6.42 17.12
N TYR A 43 2.90 -5.12 16.79
CA TYR A 43 2.90 -4.64 15.40
C TYR A 43 4.16 -5.05 14.63
N THR A 44 5.30 -5.19 15.31
CA THR A 44 6.56 -5.64 14.67
C THR A 44 6.61 -7.15 14.43
N THR A 45 5.69 -7.91 15.02
CA THR A 45 5.69 -9.38 15.00
C THR A 45 4.56 -9.98 14.16
N ILE A 46 3.76 -9.16 13.47
CA ILE A 46 2.69 -9.68 12.62
C ILE A 46 3.33 -10.47 11.46
N PRO A 47 2.95 -11.74 11.24
CA PRO A 47 3.52 -12.58 10.19
C PRO A 47 3.36 -12.04 8.77
N LEU A 48 4.00 -12.69 7.79
CA LEU A 48 3.84 -12.34 6.37
C LEU A 48 2.40 -12.55 5.92
N SER A 49 1.85 -13.73 6.17
CA SER A 49 0.46 -14.09 5.87
C SER A 49 0.01 -15.25 6.74
N GLY A 50 -1.30 -15.50 6.83
CA GLY A 50 -1.85 -16.63 7.59
C GLY A 50 -3.31 -16.39 7.94
N ASP A 51 -3.83 -17.17 8.89
CA ASP A 51 -5.19 -16.98 9.39
C ASP A 51 -5.43 -15.57 9.91
N GLN A 52 -6.64 -15.05 9.70
CA GLN A 52 -7.01 -13.67 10.06
C GLN A 52 -6.84 -13.36 11.54
N THR A 53 -6.97 -14.36 12.42
CA THR A 53 -6.76 -14.19 13.88
C THR A 53 -5.29 -14.00 14.24
N ILE A 54 -4.37 -14.42 13.37
CA ILE A 54 -2.92 -14.31 13.55
C ILE A 54 -2.38 -13.12 12.75
N CYS A 55 -2.75 -13.01 11.47
CA CYS A 55 -2.33 -11.96 10.56
C CYS A 55 -3.39 -10.86 10.48
N ARG A 56 -3.42 -9.98 11.47
CA ARG A 56 -4.42 -8.90 11.60
C ARG A 56 -4.11 -7.65 10.77
N ARG A 57 -2.98 -7.62 10.04
CA ARG A 57 -2.57 -6.48 9.21
C ARG A 57 -3.61 -6.20 8.14
N LEU A 58 -4.03 -4.94 8.06
CA LEU A 58 -4.96 -4.45 7.05
C LEU A 58 -4.29 -3.53 6.04
N HIS A 59 -3.29 -2.75 6.45
CA HIS A 59 -2.55 -1.79 5.64
C HIS A 59 -1.15 -1.52 6.25
N GLN A 60 -0.31 -0.78 5.53
CA GLN A 60 0.96 -0.25 6.04
C GLN A 60 1.18 1.19 5.61
N LEU A 61 1.58 2.02 6.58
CA LEU A 61 2.06 3.37 6.31
C LEU A 61 3.55 3.36 6.01
N LEU A 62 3.99 4.34 5.25
CA LEU A 62 5.38 4.64 5.00
C LEU A 62 5.83 5.84 5.83
N TYR A 63 7.14 5.95 6.01
CA TYR A 63 7.76 7.15 6.56
C TYR A 63 7.24 8.43 5.86
N HIS A 64 7.03 9.50 6.62
CA HIS A 64 6.38 10.76 6.22
C HIS A 64 4.89 10.69 5.84
N ASP A 65 4.23 9.52 5.89
CA ASP A 65 2.77 9.51 5.75
C ASP A 65 2.15 10.38 6.84
N ARG A 66 1.21 11.25 6.46
CA ARG A 66 0.48 12.13 7.38
C ARG A 66 -0.83 11.48 7.76
N VAL A 67 -1.12 11.45 9.04
CA VAL A 67 -2.32 10.82 9.60
C VAL A 67 -3.04 11.79 10.53
N ARG A 68 -4.35 11.58 10.70
CA ARG A 68 -5.17 12.25 11.71
C ARG A 68 -5.34 11.30 12.88
N VAL A 69 -4.76 11.60 14.03
CA VAL A 69 -4.97 10.82 15.26
C VAL A 69 -6.32 11.21 15.85
N LEU A 70 -7.20 10.22 16.03
CA LEU A 70 -8.55 10.39 16.56
C LEU A 70 -8.61 10.10 18.06
N GLU A 71 -7.95 9.02 18.48
CA GLU A 71 -7.86 8.64 19.89
C GLU A 71 -6.58 7.85 20.18
N ILE A 72 -6.14 7.88 21.45
CA ILE A 72 -5.04 7.05 21.95
C ILE A 72 -5.58 6.10 23.03
N ARG A 73 -5.33 4.80 22.88
CA ARG A 73 -5.65 3.77 23.88
C ARG A 73 -4.48 2.84 24.09
N ASN A 74 -4.00 2.71 25.33
CA ASN A 74 -2.91 1.79 25.69
C ASN A 74 -1.66 1.92 24.78
N LYS A 75 -1.21 3.16 24.54
CA LYS A 75 -0.08 3.50 23.65
C LYS A 75 -0.27 3.06 22.19
N GLN A 76 -1.52 2.93 21.76
CA GLN A 76 -1.90 2.67 20.37
C GLN A 76 -2.80 3.83 19.91
N ALA A 77 -2.62 4.24 18.67
CA ALA A 77 -3.36 5.33 18.07
C ALA A 77 -4.42 4.78 17.13
N HIS A 78 -5.66 5.24 17.29
CA HIS A 78 -6.69 5.15 16.26
C HIS A 78 -6.51 6.35 15.34
N ILE A 79 -6.34 6.08 14.06
CA ILE A 79 -5.97 7.08 13.07
C ILE A 79 -6.93 7.03 11.89
N GLU A 80 -7.13 8.17 11.24
CA GLU A 80 -7.78 8.29 9.93
C GLU A 80 -6.73 8.60 8.85
N LEU A 81 -6.90 7.97 7.70
CA LEU A 81 -6.07 8.16 6.52
C LEU A 81 -6.82 8.90 5.40
N PRO A 82 -6.27 10.02 4.90
CA PRO A 82 -6.86 10.69 3.75
C PRO A 82 -6.52 10.02 2.41
N THR A 83 -5.51 9.16 2.37
CA THR A 83 -4.92 8.59 1.15
C THR A 83 -5.46 7.21 0.78
N VAL A 84 -6.36 6.64 1.59
CA VAL A 84 -6.88 5.30 1.35
C VAL A 84 -8.19 5.09 2.09
N PHE A 85 -9.11 4.34 1.47
CA PHE A 85 -10.33 3.88 2.12
C PHE A 85 -10.71 2.48 1.65
N TYR A 86 -11.64 1.86 2.35
CA TYR A 86 -12.22 0.57 1.98
C TYR A 86 -13.71 0.48 2.25
N LYS A 87 -14.34 -0.49 1.59
CA LYS A 87 -15.68 -0.96 1.88
C LYS A 87 -15.63 -2.43 2.31
N THR A 88 -16.58 -2.82 3.13
CA THR A 88 -16.84 -4.22 3.49
C THR A 88 -18.08 -4.72 2.75
N HIS A 89 -18.17 -6.02 2.54
CA HIS A 89 -19.38 -6.62 1.96
C HIS A 89 -20.59 -6.29 2.84
N GLY A 90 -21.67 -5.81 2.23
CA GLY A 90 -22.90 -5.42 2.93
C GLY A 90 -22.89 -3.99 3.50
N SER A 91 -21.77 -3.27 3.44
CA SER A 91 -21.72 -1.85 3.84
C SER A 91 -21.44 -0.94 2.64
N ASN A 92 -22.22 0.14 2.54
CA ASN A 92 -21.94 1.21 1.60
C ASN A 92 -21.03 2.31 2.16
N LYS A 93 -20.76 2.28 3.46
CA LYS A 93 -19.92 3.25 4.13
C LYS A 93 -18.45 3.04 3.78
N ARG A 94 -17.76 4.15 3.50
CA ARG A 94 -16.30 4.16 3.36
C ARG A 94 -15.68 4.15 4.75
N GLU A 95 -14.74 3.26 4.97
CA GLU A 95 -13.92 3.21 6.18
C GLU A 95 -12.49 3.63 5.81
N SER A 96 -11.94 4.56 6.59
CA SER A 96 -10.61 5.16 6.41
C SER A 96 -9.80 5.11 7.70
N THR A 97 -10.30 4.43 8.73
CA THR A 97 -9.70 4.41 10.06
C THR A 97 -9.05 3.09 10.41
N PHE A 98 -7.96 3.17 11.19
CA PHE A 98 -7.12 2.03 11.56
C PHE A 98 -6.46 2.24 12.91
N TRP A 99 -5.90 1.18 13.47
CA TRP A 99 -5.07 1.23 14.67
C TRP A 99 -3.59 0.98 14.35
N THR A 100 -2.71 1.69 15.04
CA THR A 100 -1.25 1.49 14.99
C THR A 100 -0.58 1.76 16.33
N ALA A 101 0.72 1.47 16.46
CA ALA A 101 1.48 1.84 17.66
C ALA A 101 1.70 3.36 17.70
N GLN A 102 1.41 4.00 18.84
CA GLN A 102 1.63 5.45 19.00
C GLN A 102 3.10 5.84 18.78
N ALA A 103 4.03 4.96 19.13
CA ALA A 103 5.47 5.17 18.96
C ALA A 103 5.93 5.30 17.49
N TYR A 104 5.07 5.00 16.52
CA TYR A 104 5.35 5.20 15.10
C TYR A 104 5.04 6.60 14.59
N LEU A 105 4.43 7.45 15.44
CA LEU A 105 3.90 8.75 15.08
C LEU A 105 4.60 9.85 15.86
N LEU A 106 4.87 10.97 15.20
CA LEU A 106 5.29 12.23 15.83
C LEU A 106 4.20 13.28 15.60
N PRO A 107 3.58 13.83 16.66
CA PRO A 107 2.59 14.91 16.53
C PRO A 107 3.18 16.11 15.78
N ALA A 108 2.37 16.71 14.89
CA ALA A 108 2.83 17.78 14.02
C ALA A 108 3.23 19.06 14.78
N ASP A 109 2.59 19.32 15.92
CA ASP A 109 2.89 20.43 16.84
C ASP A 109 4.18 20.25 17.64
N GLU A 110 4.70 19.02 17.71
CA GLU A 110 6.00 18.73 18.34
C GLU A 110 7.19 18.85 17.37
N ILE A 111 6.93 19.04 16.07
CA ILE A 111 7.98 19.13 15.04
C ILE A 111 8.57 20.54 15.02
N GLN A 112 9.89 20.60 15.15
CA GLN A 112 10.67 21.83 15.04
C GLN A 112 11.00 22.10 13.56
N GLY A 113 10.39 23.13 12.99
CA GLY A 113 10.64 23.59 11.62
C GLY A 113 9.36 23.99 10.90
N ASP A 114 9.48 24.25 9.60
CA ASP A 114 8.35 24.57 8.74
C ASP A 114 7.70 23.29 8.22
N LEU A 115 6.45 23.02 8.62
CA LEU A 115 5.71 21.83 8.17
C LEU A 115 5.45 21.81 6.65
N HIS A 116 5.56 22.95 5.94
CA HIS A 116 5.53 22.98 4.47
C HIS A 116 6.76 22.32 3.82
N GLN A 117 7.77 21.93 4.61
CA GLN A 117 8.91 21.13 4.17
C GLN A 117 8.62 19.62 4.24
N LEU A 118 7.47 19.20 4.77
CA LEU A 118 7.02 17.81 4.76
C LEU A 118 5.93 17.59 3.71
N PRO A 119 5.82 16.38 3.13
CA PRO A 119 4.90 16.12 2.03
C PRO A 119 3.45 16.20 2.48
N LEU A 120 2.65 17.02 1.80
CA LEU A 120 1.21 17.05 1.98
C LEU A 120 0.53 16.05 1.04
N GLN A 121 0.16 14.87 1.55
CA GLN A 121 -0.42 13.82 0.73
C GLN A 121 -1.79 14.21 0.16
N ALA A 122 -2.06 13.79 -1.07
CA ALA A 122 -3.34 14.08 -1.70
C ALA A 122 -4.45 13.19 -1.12
N SER A 123 -5.56 13.83 -0.71
CA SER A 123 -6.71 13.11 -0.17
C SER A 123 -7.61 12.64 -1.31
N TYR A 124 -8.28 11.49 -1.13
CA TYR A 124 -9.38 11.08 -2.01
C TYR A 124 -10.52 12.12 -2.05
N GLN A 125 -10.64 12.99 -1.04
CA GLN A 125 -11.62 14.09 -1.00
C GLN A 125 -11.19 15.32 -1.80
N THR A 126 -9.87 15.55 -1.97
CA THR A 126 -9.33 16.82 -2.49
C THR A 126 -8.35 16.63 -3.66
N TRP A 127 -8.31 15.44 -4.27
CA TRP A 127 -7.31 15.08 -5.28
C TRP A 127 -7.21 16.08 -6.44
N GLN A 128 -8.31 16.53 -7.05
CA GLN A 128 -8.24 17.51 -8.15
C GLN A 128 -7.73 18.87 -7.69
N ALA A 129 -8.16 19.36 -6.51
CA ALA A 129 -7.71 20.65 -5.99
C ALA A 129 -6.19 20.65 -5.72
N LYS A 130 -5.64 19.51 -5.29
CA LYS A 130 -4.21 19.34 -5.03
C LYS A 130 -3.36 19.03 -6.26
N ARG A 131 -3.94 18.84 -7.45
CA ARG A 131 -3.15 18.76 -8.70
C ARG A 131 -2.38 20.06 -8.96
N ASN A 132 -2.83 21.15 -8.34
CA ASN A 132 -2.23 22.48 -8.38
C ASN A 132 -1.33 22.79 -7.16
N ASN A 133 -1.08 21.83 -6.27
CA ASN A 133 -0.31 22.09 -5.06
C ASN A 133 1.18 22.32 -5.39
N GLU A 134 1.72 23.43 -4.89
CA GLU A 134 3.01 24.03 -5.28
C GLU A 134 4.25 23.27 -4.77
N GLN A 135 4.09 22.25 -3.92
CA GLN A 135 5.23 21.52 -3.35
C GLN A 135 5.91 20.65 -4.43
N PRO A 136 7.23 20.78 -4.62
CA PRO A 136 7.98 19.93 -5.54
C PRO A 136 8.20 18.55 -4.91
N ILE A 137 7.19 17.68 -4.97
CA ILE A 137 7.23 16.34 -4.39
C ILE A 137 8.15 15.41 -5.20
N VAL A 138 8.99 14.68 -4.48
CA VAL A 138 9.84 13.60 -4.99
C VAL A 138 9.37 12.31 -4.32
N THR A 139 9.08 11.29 -5.11
CA THR A 139 8.63 9.97 -4.63
C THR A 139 9.69 8.93 -4.94
N LEU A 140 10.05 8.08 -3.97
CA LEU A 140 10.94 6.94 -4.24
C LEU A 140 10.22 5.90 -5.12
N ALA A 141 10.75 5.64 -6.31
CA ALA A 141 10.32 4.52 -7.14
C ALA A 141 10.85 3.18 -6.61
N HIS A 142 11.97 3.20 -5.89
CA HIS A 142 12.62 2.01 -5.35
C HIS A 142 12.97 2.20 -3.87
N PRO A 143 13.04 1.12 -3.07
CA PRO A 143 13.52 1.21 -1.70
C PRO A 143 14.95 1.76 -1.64
N TYR A 144 15.25 2.52 -0.60
CA TYR A 144 16.55 3.19 -0.45
C TYR A 144 16.99 3.19 1.03
N HIS A 145 18.29 2.98 1.29
CA HIS A 145 18.88 3.13 2.62
C HIS A 145 19.65 4.45 2.68
N ASP A 146 19.14 5.38 3.48
CA ASP A 146 19.89 6.57 3.82
C ASP A 146 20.90 6.24 4.93
N HIS A 147 22.15 6.01 4.52
CA HIS A 147 23.24 5.70 5.44
C HIS A 147 23.59 6.83 6.41
N LEU A 148 23.25 8.09 6.07
CA LEU A 148 23.56 9.23 6.94
C LEU A 148 22.70 9.23 8.21
N HIS A 149 21.45 8.83 8.08
CA HIS A 149 20.47 8.80 9.17
C HIS A 149 20.09 7.38 9.61
N ASP A 150 20.68 6.37 8.97
CA ASP A 150 20.38 4.94 9.12
C ASP A 150 18.88 4.59 8.97
N ILE A 151 18.21 5.19 7.98
CA ILE A 151 16.79 4.94 7.71
C ILE A 151 16.63 4.20 6.39
N ARG A 152 15.84 3.13 6.38
CA ARG A 152 15.49 2.37 5.17
C ARG A 152 14.10 2.76 4.70
N PHE A 153 14.00 3.50 3.62
CA PHE A 153 12.72 3.89 3.04
C PHE A 153 12.17 2.80 2.11
N SER A 154 10.85 2.64 2.14
CA SER A 154 10.10 1.85 1.16
C SER A 154 9.96 2.64 -0.14
N ALA A 155 9.78 1.95 -1.27
CA ALA A 155 9.22 2.61 -2.45
C ALA A 155 7.87 3.24 -2.09
N GLY A 156 7.62 4.44 -2.61
CA GLY A 156 6.46 5.27 -2.35
C GLY A 156 6.61 6.29 -1.23
N THR A 157 7.71 6.27 -0.47
CA THR A 157 7.99 7.36 0.48
C THR A 157 8.17 8.66 -0.30
N GLN A 158 7.46 9.70 0.16
CA GLN A 158 7.45 11.02 -0.47
C GLN A 158 8.29 12.01 0.34
N PHE A 159 8.88 12.96 -0.37
CA PHE A 159 9.66 14.04 0.21
C PHE A 159 9.37 15.35 -0.53
N VAL A 160 9.54 16.47 0.15
CA VAL A 160 9.58 17.78 -0.50
C VAL A 160 11.02 18.04 -0.95
N ARG A 161 11.21 18.36 -2.24
CA ARG A 161 12.51 18.76 -2.78
C ARG A 161 12.94 20.10 -2.18
N VAL A 162 14.19 20.19 -1.77
CA VAL A 162 14.79 21.48 -1.38
C VAL A 162 15.02 22.31 -2.66
N PRO A 163 14.52 23.55 -2.75
CA PRO A 163 14.86 24.44 -3.86
C PRO A 163 16.38 24.60 -3.90
N ALA A 164 17.01 24.22 -5.01
CA ALA A 164 18.45 24.28 -5.16
C ALA A 164 18.80 24.94 -6.49
N ASN A 165 19.80 25.82 -6.46
CA ASN A 165 20.47 26.34 -7.66
C ASN A 165 21.48 25.32 -8.24
N ASP A 166 21.85 24.30 -7.45
CA ASP A 166 22.82 23.29 -7.85
C ASP A 166 22.20 22.19 -8.70
N LYS A 167 22.73 22.05 -9.92
CA LYS A 167 22.35 21.07 -10.93
C LYS A 167 23.15 19.78 -10.80
N THR A 168 23.23 19.17 -9.61
CA THR A 168 23.77 17.80 -9.56
C THR A 168 22.72 16.85 -10.15
N GLN A 169 22.97 16.35 -11.36
CA GLN A 169 22.00 15.53 -12.09
C GLN A 169 21.70 14.19 -11.39
N ASP A 170 22.65 13.69 -10.59
CA ASP A 170 22.58 12.34 -10.01
C ASP A 170 21.91 12.27 -8.64
N ARG A 171 21.73 13.40 -7.95
CA ARG A 171 21.18 13.42 -6.58
C ARG A 171 20.16 14.52 -6.39
N ILE A 172 19.12 14.21 -5.63
CA ILE A 172 18.04 15.14 -5.31
C ILE A 172 18.11 15.44 -3.81
N LYS A 173 18.31 16.72 -3.48
CA LYS A 173 18.26 17.21 -2.11
C LYS A 173 16.81 17.32 -1.65
N VAL A 174 16.46 16.68 -0.54
CA VAL A 174 15.09 16.60 -0.02
C VAL A 174 15.06 16.86 1.49
N TYR A 175 13.93 17.33 2.00
CA TYR A 175 13.70 17.48 3.45
C TYR A 175 13.37 16.14 4.12
N LEU A 176 13.82 15.96 5.36
CA LEU A 176 13.72 14.74 6.15
C LEU A 176 13.38 15.06 7.61
N LEU A 177 12.44 14.36 8.24
CA LEU A 177 12.10 14.52 9.66
C LEU A 177 12.95 13.64 10.57
N ASP A 178 13.97 14.19 11.23
CA ASP A 178 14.75 13.42 12.21
C ASP A 178 13.92 13.15 13.48
N PRO A 179 13.55 11.89 13.78
CA PRO A 179 12.67 11.59 14.90
C PRO A 179 13.34 11.77 16.26
N ALA A 180 14.67 11.65 16.34
CA ALA A 180 15.39 11.78 17.60
C ALA A 180 15.45 13.24 18.06
N THR A 181 15.65 14.16 17.11
CA THR A 181 15.71 15.61 17.41
C THR A 181 14.41 16.35 17.17
N LYS A 182 13.41 15.69 16.57
CA LYS A 182 12.13 16.27 16.12
C LYS A 182 12.30 17.44 15.14
N ARG A 183 13.45 17.52 14.46
CA ARG A 183 13.79 18.61 13.54
C ARG A 183 13.71 18.17 12.10
N ILE A 184 13.31 19.10 11.24
CA ILE A 184 13.41 18.93 9.80
C ILE A 184 14.85 19.21 9.37
N ARG A 185 15.46 18.21 8.74
CA ARG A 185 16.80 18.22 8.14
C ARG A 185 16.69 18.03 6.64
N TYR A 186 17.83 17.85 5.97
CA TYR A 186 17.86 17.43 4.57
C TYR A 186 18.76 16.21 4.38
N THR A 187 18.47 15.43 3.34
CA THR A 187 19.31 14.34 2.85
C THR A 187 19.37 14.39 1.32
N HIS A 188 20.19 13.52 0.72
CA HIS A 188 20.33 13.43 -0.73
C HIS A 188 19.95 12.03 -1.21
N LEU A 189 18.88 11.96 -2.02
CA LEU A 189 18.43 10.73 -2.65
C LEU A 189 19.09 10.55 -4.02
N PRO A 190 19.39 9.32 -4.46
CA PRO A 190 19.80 9.07 -5.84
C PRO A 190 18.65 9.37 -6.80
N ALA A 191 18.90 10.20 -7.82
CA ALA A 191 17.89 10.65 -8.76
C ALA A 191 17.26 9.48 -9.55
N ASN A 192 18.07 8.46 -9.88
CA ASN A 192 17.64 7.25 -10.58
C ASN A 192 16.67 6.35 -9.78
N LEU A 193 16.56 6.55 -8.46
CA LEU A 193 15.58 5.84 -7.61
C LEU A 193 14.32 6.66 -7.36
N CYS A 194 14.22 7.85 -7.93
CA CYS A 194 13.18 8.82 -7.63
C CYS A 194 12.32 9.12 -8.87
N LEU A 195 11.07 9.49 -8.61
CA LEU A 195 10.15 10.05 -9.58
C LEU A 195 9.70 11.42 -9.11
N THR A 196 9.85 12.41 -9.98
CA THR A 196 9.20 13.71 -9.84
C THR A 196 7.92 13.67 -10.67
N THR A 197 6.80 13.39 -10.04
CA THR A 197 5.50 13.38 -10.72
C THR A 197 5.15 14.79 -11.15
N ASN A 198 5.13 15.04 -12.46
CA ASN A 198 4.59 16.26 -13.04
C ASN A 198 3.06 16.13 -13.10
N SER A 199 2.35 17.12 -12.56
CA SER A 199 0.89 17.21 -12.61
C SER A 199 0.33 17.17 -14.05
N GLN A 200 1.16 17.42 -15.06
CA GLN A 200 0.81 17.43 -16.49
C GLN A 200 0.82 16.05 -17.17
N ASN A 201 1.23 14.98 -16.49
CA ASN A 201 1.24 13.65 -17.12
C ASN A 201 -0.17 13.24 -17.58
N SER A 202 -0.25 12.68 -18.79
CA SER A 202 -1.49 12.09 -19.31
C SER A 202 -1.83 10.81 -18.54
N PRO A 203 -3.11 10.40 -18.44
CA PRO A 203 -3.49 9.13 -17.82
C PRO A 203 -2.74 7.92 -18.39
N GLN A 204 -2.52 7.89 -19.72
CA GLN A 204 -1.78 6.81 -20.37
C GLN A 204 -0.30 6.79 -19.96
N THR A 205 0.33 7.96 -19.81
CA THR A 205 1.71 8.07 -19.31
C THR A 205 1.81 7.52 -17.90
N CYS A 206 0.84 7.82 -17.02
CA CYS A 206 0.80 7.28 -15.67
C CYS A 206 0.59 5.75 -15.66
N ILE A 207 -0.27 5.21 -16.53
CA ILE A 207 -0.46 3.76 -16.67
C ILE A 207 0.81 3.06 -17.16
N ASN A 208 1.51 3.64 -18.14
CA ASN A 208 2.79 3.10 -18.62
C ASN A 208 3.82 3.09 -17.48
N LEU A 209 3.92 4.18 -16.72
CA LEU A 209 4.81 4.26 -15.55
C LEU A 209 4.44 3.23 -14.47
N PHE A 210 3.14 3.03 -14.20
CA PHE A 210 2.65 2.01 -13.29
C PHE A 210 3.12 0.60 -13.67
N ILE A 211 3.02 0.24 -14.95
CA ILE A 211 3.49 -1.05 -15.47
C ILE A 211 5.01 -1.18 -15.37
N HIS A 212 5.74 -0.16 -15.81
CA HIS A 212 7.20 -0.16 -15.75
C HIS A 212 7.71 -0.28 -14.32
N LEU A 213 7.07 0.41 -13.37
CA LEU A 213 7.42 0.39 -11.96
C LEU A 213 7.30 -1.02 -11.39
N ILE A 214 6.16 -1.69 -11.58
CA ILE A 214 5.97 -3.06 -11.06
C ILE A 214 6.96 -4.04 -11.71
N ARG A 215 7.17 -3.94 -13.02
CA ARG A 215 8.16 -4.76 -13.72
C ARG A 215 9.57 -4.54 -13.18
N SER A 216 9.93 -3.28 -12.90
CA SER A 216 11.23 -2.93 -12.33
C SER A 216 11.40 -3.47 -10.90
N TRP A 217 10.34 -3.49 -10.09
CA TRP A 217 10.36 -4.11 -8.75
C TRP A 217 10.63 -5.60 -8.81
N ILE A 218 9.98 -6.32 -9.73
CA ILE A 218 10.19 -7.76 -9.96
C ILE A 218 11.61 -8.01 -10.47
N THR A 219 12.02 -7.24 -11.49
CA THR A 219 13.30 -7.43 -12.18
C THR A 219 14.47 -7.10 -11.26
N ASN A 220 14.44 -5.96 -10.55
CA ASN A 220 15.53 -5.54 -9.67
C ASN A 220 15.64 -6.39 -8.39
N ALA A 221 14.53 -7.01 -7.96
CA ALA A 221 14.59 -7.98 -6.88
C ALA A 221 15.36 -9.25 -7.30
N SER A 222 15.31 -9.63 -8.59
CA SER A 222 16.20 -10.64 -9.16
C SER A 222 17.57 -10.00 -9.45
N PRO A 223 18.74 -10.56 -9.08
CA PRO A 223 19.05 -11.87 -8.49
C PRO A 223 19.13 -11.86 -6.95
N THR A 224 18.79 -10.74 -6.33
CA THR A 224 19.02 -10.51 -4.89
C THR A 224 17.88 -11.00 -3.99
N GLY A 225 16.87 -11.68 -4.53
CA GLY A 225 15.76 -12.22 -3.77
C GLY A 225 14.44 -12.00 -4.50
N HIS A 226 13.39 -11.67 -3.75
CA HIS A 226 12.08 -11.31 -4.27
C HIS A 226 11.39 -10.36 -3.28
N ILE A 227 10.35 -9.67 -3.76
CA ILE A 227 9.43 -8.95 -2.90
C ILE A 227 8.39 -9.96 -2.40
N PRO A 228 8.31 -10.23 -1.09
CA PRO A 228 7.43 -11.26 -0.57
C PRO A 228 5.97 -10.81 -0.62
N TYR A 229 5.07 -11.79 -0.69
CA TYR A 229 3.66 -11.55 -0.40
C TYR A 229 3.49 -11.27 1.09
N VAL A 230 2.85 -10.15 1.41
CA VAL A 230 2.52 -9.79 2.79
C VAL A 230 1.05 -9.42 2.86
N TRP A 231 0.25 -10.18 3.59
CA TRP A 231 -1.18 -9.92 3.77
C TRP A 231 -1.38 -8.56 4.46
N GLY A 232 -2.21 -7.70 3.86
CA GLY A 232 -2.38 -6.31 4.28
C GLY A 232 -1.20 -5.41 3.91
N GLY A 233 -0.17 -5.94 3.24
CA GLY A 233 1.07 -5.25 2.91
C GLY A 233 0.90 -4.24 1.78
N THR A 234 1.51 -3.07 1.94
CA THR A 234 1.47 -1.94 1.00
C THR A 234 2.82 -1.24 0.88
N SER A 235 3.89 -1.93 1.26
CA SER A 235 5.27 -1.43 1.24
C SER A 235 6.14 -2.29 0.33
N VAL A 236 7.17 -1.68 -0.24
CA VAL A 236 8.20 -2.35 -1.03
C VAL A 236 9.54 -1.99 -0.43
N GLY A 237 10.04 -2.88 0.43
CA GLY A 237 11.35 -2.78 1.06
C GLY A 237 12.43 -3.53 0.27
N SER A 238 13.58 -3.72 0.91
CA SER A 238 14.67 -4.51 0.31
C SER A 238 14.21 -5.95 0.00
N PRO A 239 14.65 -6.54 -1.13
CA PRO A 239 14.33 -7.92 -1.47
C PRO A 239 14.70 -8.90 -0.35
N THR A 240 13.82 -9.87 -0.11
CA THR A 240 14.07 -10.91 0.89
C THR A 240 14.85 -12.07 0.27
N LYS A 241 15.98 -12.42 0.90
CA LYS A 241 16.73 -13.68 0.66
C LYS A 241 16.44 -14.64 1.80
N GLY A 242 15.83 -15.79 1.52
CA GLY A 242 15.68 -16.86 2.50
C GLY A 242 14.43 -17.71 2.31
N SER A 243 14.40 -18.84 3.00
CA SER A 243 13.23 -19.70 3.07
C SER A 243 12.14 -19.04 3.91
N ILE A 244 10.93 -18.97 3.36
CA ILE A 244 9.73 -18.63 4.12
C ILE A 244 9.18 -19.93 4.68
N LYS A 245 9.02 -19.99 6.01
CA LYS A 245 8.57 -21.20 6.70
C LYS A 245 7.08 -21.12 6.99
N ARG A 246 6.36 -22.19 6.69
CA ARG A 246 5.00 -22.41 7.19
C ARG A 246 5.06 -22.85 8.66
N CYS A 247 4.37 -22.13 9.51
CA CYS A 247 4.21 -22.40 10.93
C CYS A 247 2.75 -22.80 11.21
N SER A 248 2.50 -23.59 12.24
CA SER A 248 1.15 -23.98 12.65
C SER A 248 1.03 -24.13 14.17
N LYS A 249 -0.18 -23.89 14.70
CA LYS A 249 -0.58 -24.20 16.07
C LYS A 249 -1.26 -25.56 16.12
N LYS A 250 -1.25 -26.21 17.29
CA LYS A 250 -1.99 -27.47 17.55
C LYS A 250 -3.49 -27.38 17.23
N LYS A 251 -4.08 -26.17 17.23
CA LYS A 251 -5.49 -25.90 16.89
C LYS A 251 -5.74 -25.62 15.40
N GLY A 252 -4.84 -26.05 14.51
CA GLY A 252 -5.03 -25.96 13.05
C GLY A 252 -4.67 -24.63 12.40
N ALA A 253 -4.54 -23.54 13.17
CA ALA A 253 -4.18 -22.25 12.59
C ALA A 253 -2.73 -22.26 12.04
N SER A 254 -2.52 -21.74 10.83
CA SER A 254 -1.24 -21.68 10.14
C SER A 254 -0.88 -20.28 9.62
N TRP A 255 0.41 -19.99 9.57
CA TRP A 255 0.94 -18.70 9.11
C TRP A 255 2.35 -18.88 8.51
N TYR A 256 2.86 -17.81 7.89
CA TYR A 256 4.15 -17.79 7.22
C TYR A 256 5.08 -16.75 7.83
N GLU A 257 6.30 -17.16 8.16
CA GLU A 257 7.34 -16.29 8.72
C GLU A 257 8.60 -16.29 7.85
N SER A 258 9.24 -15.13 7.77
CA SER A 258 10.61 -15.01 7.25
C SER A 258 11.61 -15.31 8.38
N ALA A 259 12.66 -16.07 8.08
CA ALA A 259 13.70 -16.42 9.04
C ALA A 259 14.53 -15.22 9.53
N ARG A 260 14.54 -14.09 8.79
CA ARG A 260 15.53 -13.01 8.98
C ARG A 260 15.06 -11.79 9.77
N ASN A 261 13.76 -11.60 10.02
CA ASN A 261 13.27 -10.33 10.58
C ASN A 261 12.13 -10.52 11.59
N ARG A 262 12.41 -10.97 12.80
CA ARG A 262 11.39 -10.99 13.87
C ARG A 262 11.24 -9.65 14.61
N GLN A 263 12.15 -8.70 14.40
CA GLN A 263 12.25 -7.45 15.18
C GLN A 263 11.86 -6.19 14.40
N SER A 264 11.44 -6.32 13.14
CA SER A 264 10.97 -5.20 12.34
C SER A 264 9.67 -5.58 11.63
N THR A 265 8.84 -4.58 11.36
CA THR A 265 7.66 -4.74 10.50
C THR A 265 8.03 -5.40 9.18
N GLN A 266 7.27 -6.40 8.78
CA GLN A 266 7.47 -7.09 7.50
C GLN A 266 7.16 -6.15 6.35
N THR A 267 7.96 -6.15 5.29
CA THR A 267 7.69 -5.36 4.09
C THR A 267 7.33 -6.26 2.92
N GLY A 268 6.45 -5.79 2.06
CA GLY A 268 5.90 -6.56 0.94
C GLY A 268 4.47 -6.11 0.63
N CYS A 269 3.88 -6.75 -0.38
CA CYS A 269 2.59 -6.35 -0.91
C CYS A 269 1.57 -7.50 -0.83
N ASP A 270 0.33 -7.17 -0.50
CA ASP A 270 -0.82 -7.99 -0.91
C ASP A 270 -1.25 -7.63 -2.34
N CYS A 271 -2.22 -8.37 -2.90
CA CYS A 271 -2.65 -8.18 -4.29
C CYS A 271 -3.21 -6.78 -4.57
N SER A 272 -4.02 -6.23 -3.66
CA SER A 272 -4.57 -4.88 -3.75
C SER A 272 -3.56 -3.79 -3.40
N GLY A 273 -2.67 -4.07 -2.46
CA GLY A 273 -1.63 -3.18 -1.98
C GLY A 273 -0.57 -2.91 -3.02
N LEU A 274 -0.24 -3.92 -3.84
CA LEU A 274 0.59 -3.78 -5.03
C LEU A 274 0.02 -2.70 -5.97
N ILE A 275 -1.24 -2.86 -6.37
CA ILE A 275 -1.91 -1.94 -7.29
C ILE A 275 -1.92 -0.54 -6.69
N MET A 276 -2.42 -0.41 -5.46
CA MET A 276 -2.55 0.87 -4.78
C MET A 276 -1.22 1.60 -4.68
N ARG A 277 -0.16 0.94 -4.19
CA ARG A 277 1.15 1.58 -4.02
C ARG A 277 1.77 1.99 -5.35
N ALA A 278 1.78 1.10 -6.34
CA ALA A 278 2.35 1.40 -7.65
C ALA A 278 1.56 2.51 -8.37
N ALA A 279 0.23 2.49 -8.28
CA ALA A 279 -0.65 3.48 -8.89
C ALA A 279 -0.41 4.88 -8.28
N GLN A 280 -0.32 4.97 -6.95
CA GLN A 280 -0.04 6.23 -6.26
C GLN A 280 1.33 6.81 -6.63
N ILE A 281 2.37 5.97 -6.72
CA ILE A 281 3.71 6.40 -7.16
C ILE A 281 3.67 6.91 -8.60
N ALA A 282 2.89 6.25 -9.46
CA ALA A 282 2.72 6.63 -10.86
C ALA A 282 1.79 7.85 -11.07
N GLY A 283 1.22 8.42 -10.01
CA GLY A 283 0.31 9.57 -10.09
C GLY A 283 -1.11 9.23 -10.54
N ILE A 284 -1.53 7.97 -10.39
CA ILE A 284 -2.90 7.51 -10.62
C ILE A 284 -3.71 7.74 -9.33
N PRO A 285 -4.93 8.34 -9.38
CA PRO A 285 -5.80 8.58 -8.23
C PRO A 285 -6.45 7.30 -7.68
N TYR A 286 -5.63 6.34 -7.24
CA TYR A 286 -6.09 5.06 -6.75
C TYR A 286 -6.07 5.05 -5.21
N PHE A 287 -7.26 5.00 -4.60
CA PHE A 287 -7.45 5.10 -3.15
C PHE A 287 -8.07 3.84 -2.52
N PHE A 288 -8.24 2.77 -3.30
CA PHE A 288 -9.03 1.59 -2.90
C PHE A 288 -8.14 0.57 -2.18
N LYS A 289 -8.34 0.34 -0.87
CA LYS A 289 -7.43 -0.54 -0.12
C LYS A 289 -7.54 -2.02 -0.48
N ASN A 290 -8.76 -2.49 -0.74
CA ASN A 290 -9.05 -3.90 -0.93
C ASN A 290 -9.68 -4.16 -2.30
N SER A 291 -9.59 -5.41 -2.75
CA SER A 291 -10.09 -5.83 -4.06
C SER A 291 -11.58 -5.56 -4.25
N TYR A 292 -12.39 -5.73 -3.20
CA TYR A 292 -13.82 -5.44 -3.25
C TYR A 292 -14.11 -3.96 -3.52
N THR A 293 -13.42 -3.06 -2.81
CA THR A 293 -13.54 -1.61 -2.99
C THR A 293 -13.17 -1.24 -4.43
N ALA A 294 -12.10 -1.81 -4.98
CA ALA A 294 -11.75 -1.59 -6.38
C ALA A 294 -12.91 -1.94 -7.32
N THR A 295 -13.66 -3.02 -7.08
CA THR A 295 -14.83 -3.38 -7.90
C THR A 295 -16.04 -2.46 -7.76
N CYS A 296 -16.13 -1.71 -6.66
CA CYS A 296 -17.21 -0.76 -6.43
C CYS A 296 -16.98 0.56 -7.17
N TYR A 297 -15.72 0.90 -7.43
CA TYR A 297 -15.35 2.19 -8.02
C TYR A 297 -14.86 2.00 -9.45
N LEU A 298 -13.95 1.09 -9.74
CA LEU A 298 -13.50 0.90 -11.13
C LEU A 298 -14.64 0.42 -12.03
N LYS A 299 -14.70 1.01 -13.23
CA LYS A 299 -15.65 0.62 -14.28
C LYS A 299 -15.22 -0.71 -14.90
N ALA A 300 -16.19 -1.53 -15.27
CA ALA A 300 -15.91 -2.72 -16.04
C ALA A 300 -15.39 -2.34 -17.44
N VAL A 301 -14.45 -3.14 -17.95
CA VAL A 301 -14.06 -3.14 -19.36
C VAL A 301 -15.30 -3.51 -20.19
N GLY A 302 -15.49 -2.83 -21.32
CA GLY A 302 -16.70 -2.98 -22.13
C GLY A 302 -16.42 -2.84 -23.63
N PRO A 303 -17.45 -2.93 -24.49
CA PRO A 303 -17.27 -2.88 -25.94
C PRO A 303 -16.58 -1.60 -26.44
N THR A 304 -16.81 -0.49 -25.75
CA THR A 304 -16.24 0.83 -26.07
C THR A 304 -14.88 1.10 -25.43
N GLN A 305 -14.45 0.24 -24.51
CA GLN A 305 -13.16 0.35 -23.83
C GLN A 305 -12.59 -1.07 -23.69
N PRO A 306 -11.82 -1.54 -24.69
CA PRO A 306 -11.27 -2.89 -24.69
C PRO A 306 -10.23 -3.06 -23.57
N LEU A 307 -9.99 -4.32 -23.20
CA LEU A 307 -8.98 -4.68 -22.21
C LEU A 307 -7.61 -4.18 -22.67
N ALA A 308 -6.92 -3.44 -21.80
CA ALA A 308 -5.62 -2.87 -22.09
C ALA A 308 -4.60 -3.20 -21.00
N GLN A 309 -3.33 -2.97 -21.32
CA GLN A 309 -2.24 -3.07 -20.35
C GLN A 309 -2.49 -2.11 -19.18
N GLY A 310 -2.32 -2.59 -17.95
CA GLY A 310 -2.64 -1.85 -16.73
C GLY A 310 -4.02 -2.14 -16.16
N ASP A 311 -4.95 -2.69 -16.93
CA ASP A 311 -6.27 -3.05 -16.43
C ASP A 311 -6.20 -4.20 -15.41
N ILE A 312 -7.27 -4.32 -14.62
CA ILE A 312 -7.32 -5.19 -13.46
C ILE A 312 -8.24 -6.38 -13.75
N ILE A 313 -7.72 -7.58 -13.54
CA ILE A 313 -8.50 -8.82 -13.50
C ILE A 313 -8.89 -9.05 -12.05
N TRP A 314 -10.18 -8.99 -11.74
CA TRP A 314 -10.70 -9.26 -10.42
C TRP A 314 -11.39 -10.61 -10.37
N VAL A 315 -11.05 -11.41 -9.37
CA VAL A 315 -11.80 -12.61 -8.95
C VAL A 315 -12.14 -12.47 -7.46
N PRO A 316 -13.16 -13.17 -6.95
CA PRO A 316 -13.45 -13.16 -5.52
C PRO A 316 -12.18 -13.40 -4.67
N GLY A 317 -11.81 -12.43 -3.85
CA GLY A 317 -10.64 -12.49 -2.96
C GLY A 317 -9.28 -12.12 -3.57
N HIS A 318 -9.17 -11.83 -4.88
CA HIS A 318 -7.88 -11.54 -5.51
C HIS A 318 -7.96 -10.56 -6.69
N VAL A 319 -6.87 -9.84 -6.94
CA VAL A 319 -6.72 -8.94 -8.09
C VAL A 319 -5.36 -9.16 -8.76
N MET A 320 -5.36 -9.08 -10.08
CA MET A 320 -4.20 -9.21 -10.94
C MET A 320 -4.18 -8.05 -11.95
N ILE A 321 -3.02 -7.76 -12.51
CA ILE A 321 -2.82 -6.63 -13.44
C ILE A 321 -2.43 -7.18 -14.80
N VAL A 322 -3.04 -6.68 -15.88
CA VAL A 322 -2.64 -6.98 -17.25
C VAL A 322 -1.24 -6.39 -17.50
N ALA A 323 -0.21 -7.25 -17.61
CA ALA A 323 1.18 -6.82 -17.63
C ALA A 323 1.72 -6.61 -19.06
N ASP A 324 1.42 -7.55 -19.96
CA ASP A 324 1.82 -7.50 -21.37
C ASP A 324 0.82 -8.30 -22.21
N MET A 325 0.04 -7.58 -23.02
CA MET A 325 -0.99 -8.18 -23.88
C MET A 325 -0.40 -9.13 -24.93
N SER A 326 0.81 -8.84 -25.43
CA SER A 326 1.46 -9.62 -26.47
C SER A 326 2.04 -10.93 -25.93
N LYS A 327 2.54 -10.92 -24.70
CA LYS A 327 3.08 -12.10 -24.01
C LYS A 327 2.03 -12.88 -23.24
N ASN A 328 0.80 -12.39 -23.16
CA ASN A 328 -0.25 -12.93 -22.32
C ASN A 328 0.21 -13.10 -20.86
N SER A 329 0.94 -12.12 -20.32
CA SER A 329 1.43 -12.14 -18.94
C SER A 329 0.70 -11.14 -18.06
N LEU A 330 0.57 -11.50 -16.78
CA LEU A 330 -0.01 -10.65 -15.74
C LEU A 330 0.96 -10.43 -14.58
N PHE A 331 0.75 -9.37 -13.81
CA PHE A 331 1.39 -9.18 -12.51
C PHE A 331 0.45 -9.59 -11.38
N GLU A 332 1.02 -10.20 -10.34
CA GLU A 332 0.32 -10.43 -9.09
C GLU A 332 1.27 -10.51 -7.90
N ALA A 333 0.76 -10.16 -6.72
CA ALA A 333 1.33 -10.59 -5.45
C ALA A 333 0.51 -11.79 -4.96
N ARG A 334 1.11 -13.00 -4.97
CA ARG A 334 0.39 -14.24 -4.65
C ARG A 334 0.83 -14.87 -3.34
N SER A 335 -0.15 -15.37 -2.58
CA SER A 335 0.07 -15.98 -1.28
C SER A 335 0.97 -17.23 -1.33
N HIS A 336 1.56 -17.55 -0.18
CA HIS A 336 2.43 -18.69 0.01
C HIS A 336 1.71 -20.04 -0.17
N ASP A 337 0.41 -20.12 0.13
CA ASP A 337 -0.38 -21.34 0.00
C ASP A 337 -0.48 -21.86 -1.44
N HIS A 338 -0.20 -21.01 -2.43
CA HIS A 338 -0.19 -21.37 -3.85
C HIS A 338 1.21 -21.74 -4.38
N GLY A 339 2.21 -21.83 -3.48
CA GLY A 339 3.59 -22.15 -3.83
C GLY A 339 4.40 -21.00 -4.42
N TYR A 340 3.84 -19.77 -4.42
CA TYR A 340 4.49 -18.57 -4.95
C TYR A 340 5.08 -17.68 -3.84
N GLY A 341 4.22 -17.09 -2.99
CA GLY A 341 4.67 -16.29 -1.85
C GLY A 341 5.35 -14.96 -2.21
N LYS A 342 5.11 -14.41 -3.39
CA LYS A 342 5.87 -13.27 -3.92
C LYS A 342 5.08 -12.42 -4.91
N LEU A 343 5.63 -11.24 -5.19
CA LEU A 343 5.33 -10.46 -6.38
C LEU A 343 5.98 -11.13 -7.61
N GLN A 344 5.24 -11.26 -8.71
CA GLN A 344 5.72 -11.89 -9.94
C GLN A 344 5.02 -11.37 -11.21
N GLU A 345 5.70 -11.53 -12.34
CA GLU A 345 5.11 -11.54 -13.68
C GLU A 345 4.99 -13.01 -14.09
N ILE A 346 3.81 -13.44 -14.53
CA ILE A 346 3.50 -14.84 -14.84
C ILE A 346 2.57 -14.93 -16.05
N ALA A 347 2.72 -15.98 -16.86
CA ALA A 347 1.85 -16.20 -18.02
C ALA A 347 0.42 -16.53 -17.55
N LEU A 348 -0.58 -16.06 -18.30
CA LEU A 348 -1.99 -16.24 -17.98
C LEU A 348 -2.37 -17.73 -17.90
N GLY A 349 -1.82 -18.56 -18.80
CA GLY A 349 -2.02 -20.00 -18.82
C GLY A 349 -1.44 -20.74 -17.62
N ASP A 350 -0.45 -20.16 -16.93
CA ASP A 350 0.12 -20.70 -15.70
C ASP A 350 -0.69 -20.30 -14.45
N VAL A 351 -1.64 -19.37 -14.62
CA VAL A 351 -2.54 -18.91 -13.56
C VAL A 351 -3.90 -19.57 -13.69
N PHE A 352 -4.46 -19.63 -14.90
CA PHE A 352 -5.81 -20.13 -15.17
C PHE A 352 -5.79 -21.31 -16.12
N LYS A 353 -6.36 -22.42 -15.67
CA LYS A 353 -6.46 -23.65 -16.47
C LYS A 353 -7.33 -23.39 -17.70
N GLY A 354 -6.80 -23.72 -18.87
CA GLY A 354 -7.50 -23.57 -20.15
C GLY A 354 -7.61 -22.13 -20.67
N ILE A 355 -6.95 -21.15 -20.04
CA ILE A 355 -6.99 -19.73 -20.46
C ILE A 355 -5.55 -19.24 -20.78
N PRO A 356 -4.96 -19.65 -21.92
CA PRO A 356 -3.58 -19.29 -22.24
C PRO A 356 -3.40 -17.84 -22.72
N THR A 357 -4.46 -17.18 -23.19
CA THR A 357 -4.39 -15.85 -23.81
C THR A 357 -5.46 -14.89 -23.30
N TYR A 358 -5.20 -13.59 -23.45
CA TYR A 358 -6.20 -12.57 -23.12
C TYR A 358 -7.47 -12.65 -23.97
N GLN A 359 -7.35 -13.15 -25.20
CA GLN A 359 -8.52 -13.45 -26.04
C GLN A 359 -9.37 -14.57 -25.43
N ALA A 360 -8.76 -15.63 -24.89
CA ALA A 360 -9.49 -16.69 -24.18
C ALA A 360 -10.15 -16.16 -22.89
N LEU A 361 -9.47 -15.26 -22.16
CA LEU A 361 -10.03 -14.62 -20.97
C LEU A 361 -11.24 -13.74 -21.30
N LEU A 362 -11.15 -12.93 -22.36
CA LEU A 362 -12.25 -12.11 -22.86
C LEU A 362 -13.45 -12.97 -23.29
N HIS A 363 -13.18 -14.05 -24.03
CA HIS A 363 -14.22 -15.02 -24.39
C HIS A 363 -14.90 -15.61 -23.15
N ALA A 364 -14.11 -16.02 -22.15
CA ALA A 364 -14.65 -16.52 -20.88
C ALA A 364 -15.49 -15.45 -20.15
N TYR A 365 -15.05 -14.19 -20.16
CA TYR A 365 -15.78 -13.08 -19.54
C TYR A 365 -17.14 -12.86 -20.22
N GLU A 366 -17.15 -12.74 -21.55
CA GLU A 366 -18.35 -12.51 -22.35
C GLU A 366 -19.35 -13.66 -22.27
N LYS A 367 -18.85 -14.90 -22.28
CA LYS A 367 -19.67 -16.12 -22.19
C LYS A 367 -19.97 -16.54 -20.76
N LYS A 368 -19.51 -15.78 -19.76
CA LYS A 368 -19.66 -16.08 -18.33
C LYS A 368 -19.15 -17.49 -17.97
N ILE A 369 -18.06 -17.90 -18.61
CA ILE A 369 -17.39 -19.17 -18.32
C ILE A 369 -16.60 -19.00 -17.00
N PRO A 370 -16.79 -19.90 -16.01
CA PRO A 370 -16.03 -19.86 -14.77
C PRO A 370 -14.51 -19.98 -15.01
N LEU A 371 -13.72 -19.39 -14.12
CA LEU A 371 -12.27 -19.56 -14.13
C LEU A 371 -11.83 -20.59 -13.09
N GLU A 372 -10.93 -21.48 -13.47
CA GLU A 372 -10.23 -22.39 -12.57
C GLU A 372 -8.78 -21.91 -12.40
N ARG A 373 -8.37 -21.63 -11.17
CA ARG A 373 -6.98 -21.23 -10.88
C ARG A 373 -6.14 -22.41 -10.46
N ILE A 374 -4.93 -22.49 -11.01
CA ILE A 374 -3.93 -23.49 -10.66
C ILE A 374 -2.84 -22.92 -9.75
N ASP A 375 -2.22 -23.79 -8.96
CA ASP A 375 -1.02 -23.48 -8.20
C ASP A 375 0.25 -23.70 -9.02
N LYS A 376 1.42 -23.47 -8.40
CA LYS A 376 2.72 -23.69 -9.04
C LYS A 376 2.95 -25.15 -9.51
N ALA A 377 2.23 -26.11 -8.97
CA ALA A 377 2.31 -27.52 -9.37
C ALA A 377 1.27 -27.90 -10.44
N GLY A 378 0.47 -26.93 -10.94
CA GLY A 378 -0.58 -27.17 -11.93
C GLY A 378 -1.89 -27.71 -11.33
N VAL A 379 -2.01 -27.77 -10.00
CA VAL A 379 -3.20 -28.29 -9.32
C VAL A 379 -4.24 -27.19 -9.17
N VAL A 380 -5.49 -27.46 -9.53
CA VAL A 380 -6.61 -26.52 -9.33
C VAL A 380 -6.83 -26.28 -7.84
N LYS A 381 -6.78 -25.02 -7.40
CA LYS A 381 -7.00 -24.60 -6.01
C LYS A 381 -8.30 -23.85 -5.81
N ASP A 382 -8.65 -23.00 -6.77
CA ASP A 382 -9.81 -22.13 -6.66
C ASP A 382 -10.70 -22.24 -7.90
N HIS A 383 -12.01 -22.14 -7.69
CA HIS A 383 -13.01 -22.03 -8.75
C HIS A 383 -13.74 -20.70 -8.59
N PHE A 384 -13.82 -19.93 -9.67
CA PHE A 384 -14.45 -18.61 -9.67
C PHE A 384 -15.66 -18.63 -10.60
N PRO A 385 -16.89 -18.75 -10.06
CA PRO A 385 -18.12 -18.74 -10.87
C PRO A 385 -18.33 -17.43 -11.63
N SER A 386 -17.69 -16.35 -11.17
CA SER A 386 -17.71 -15.05 -11.84
C SER A 386 -16.41 -14.31 -11.58
N PHE A 387 -16.07 -13.42 -12.50
CA PHE A 387 -14.93 -12.53 -12.42
C PHE A 387 -15.27 -11.21 -13.13
N LYS A 388 -14.43 -10.20 -12.96
CA LYS A 388 -14.57 -8.89 -13.62
C LYS A 388 -13.26 -8.49 -14.27
N LEU A 389 -13.38 -7.80 -15.40
CA LEU A 389 -12.30 -7.04 -16.01
C LEU A 389 -12.58 -5.57 -15.74
N LEU A 390 -11.66 -4.86 -15.09
CA LEU A 390 -11.86 -3.50 -14.58
C LEU A 390 -10.83 -2.56 -15.20
N SER A 391 -11.30 -1.42 -15.70
CA SER A 391 -10.45 -0.40 -16.31
C SER A 391 -9.70 0.39 -15.24
N LEU A 392 -8.36 0.36 -15.24
CA LEU A 392 -7.58 1.20 -14.32
C LEU A 392 -7.72 2.69 -14.67
N ALA A 393 -7.89 3.01 -15.95
CA ALA A 393 -8.13 4.37 -16.44
C ALA A 393 -9.39 5.01 -15.84
N SER A 394 -10.36 4.20 -15.42
CA SER A 394 -11.56 4.72 -14.73
C SER A 394 -11.29 5.26 -13.33
N ALA A 395 -10.09 5.07 -12.75
CA ALA A 395 -9.73 5.66 -11.45
C ALA A 395 -9.84 7.18 -11.44
N TRP A 396 -9.59 7.84 -12.59
CA TRP A 396 -9.74 9.30 -12.73
C TRP A 396 -11.20 9.77 -12.72
N ASP A 397 -12.15 8.91 -13.08
CA ASP A 397 -13.58 9.26 -13.19
C ASP A 397 -14.31 9.23 -11.83
N ASN A 398 -13.80 8.41 -10.90
CA ASN A 398 -14.55 7.97 -9.71
C ASN A 398 -14.50 8.89 -8.50
N LEU A 399 -13.82 10.02 -8.62
CA LEU A 399 -13.69 10.98 -7.53
C LEU A 399 -14.89 11.94 -7.43
N TYR A 400 -15.83 11.90 -8.37
CA TYR A 400 -16.90 12.90 -8.51
C TYR A 400 -18.33 12.37 -8.38
N THR A 401 -18.53 11.05 -8.46
CA THR A 401 -19.85 10.55 -8.88
C THR A 401 -20.69 9.88 -7.80
N ARG A 402 -20.24 9.73 -6.54
CA ARG A 402 -21.05 9.08 -5.47
C ARG A 402 -20.76 9.53 -4.06
#